data_AF-A0A7L0K894-F1
#
_entry.id   AF-A0A7L0K894-F1
#
_cell.length_a   1.000
_cell.length_b   1.000
_cell.length_c   1.000
_cell.angle_alpha   90.00
_cell.angle_beta   90.00
_cell.angle_gamma   90.00
#
_symmetry.space_group_name_H-M   'P 1'
#
loop_
_entity.id
_entity.type
_entity.pdbx_description
1 polymer ?
#
loop_
_entity_poly.entity_id
_entity_poly.type
_entity_poly.pdbx_seq_one_letter_code
_entity_poly.pdbx_strand_id
1 'polypeptide(L)'
;GAPTISIFLQPPGVIPLGGSATICCRCLCQGGSFVLYKDGHQLHTLELHGSRAEFSISNATRRDTAPYSCHYVAGINETVLARSDTLEVLVQELHLPKPVLSVLPGHEVATGADVMLRCTIKHSSAACLLYLEGQANALDFRSEPHADFYLSQVDQGKRGRYSCQCYTKGIPVKWSGVSNTLELVVR
;
A
#
# COMPACT_ATOMS: atom_id res chain seq x y z
N GLY A 1 15.61 20.33 9.43
CA GLY A 1 15.51 18.91 9.86
C GLY A 1 15.76 18.01 8.66
N ALA A 2 16.12 16.74 8.88
CA ALA A 2 16.22 15.77 7.79
C ALA A 2 14.83 15.58 7.12
N PRO A 3 14.76 15.39 5.79
CA PRO A 3 13.49 15.21 5.11
C PRO A 3 12.83 13.89 5.53
N THR A 4 11.52 13.89 5.75
CA THR A 4 10.76 12.66 5.95
C THR A 4 10.36 12.10 4.60
N ILE A 5 10.61 10.80 4.37
CA ILE A 5 10.26 10.11 3.14
C ILE A 5 9.40 8.88 3.43
N SER A 6 8.39 8.65 2.60
CA SER A 6 7.45 7.52 2.71
C SER A 6 7.57 6.61 1.49
N ILE A 7 7.37 5.31 1.68
CA ILE A 7 7.30 4.29 0.63
C ILE A 7 5.96 3.56 0.70
N PHE A 8 5.37 3.22 -0.44
CA PHE A 8 4.15 2.40 -0.52
C PHE A 8 4.03 1.73 -1.90
N LEU A 9 3.16 0.73 -2.01
CA LEU A 9 2.88 0.03 -3.27
C LEU A 9 1.54 0.50 -3.88
N GLN A 10 1.49 0.62 -5.20
CA GLN A 10 0.29 0.99 -5.95
C GLN A 10 0.04 0.02 -7.13
N PRO A 11 -1.07 -0.76 -7.14
CA PRO A 11 -2.01 -0.92 -6.02
C PRO A 11 -1.34 -1.59 -4.80
N PRO A 12 -1.85 -1.37 -3.57
CA PRO A 12 -1.28 -1.97 -2.38
C PRO A 12 -1.62 -3.47 -2.28
N GLY A 13 -0.85 -4.23 -1.50
CA GLY A 13 -1.08 -5.66 -1.26
C GLY A 13 -0.22 -6.58 -2.12
N VAL A 14 -0.62 -7.85 -2.21
CA VAL A 14 0.11 -8.91 -2.92
C VAL A 14 -0.08 -8.77 -4.43
N ILE A 15 1.03 -8.76 -5.17
CA ILE A 15 1.06 -8.67 -6.63
C ILE A 15 0.80 -10.06 -7.24
N PRO A 16 -0.07 -10.20 -8.26
CA PRO A 16 -0.21 -11.45 -8.99
C PRO A 16 1.07 -11.80 -9.77
N LEU A 17 1.38 -13.09 -9.92
CA LEU A 17 2.37 -13.53 -10.93
C LEU A 17 1.99 -13.02 -12.33
N GLY A 18 2.97 -12.50 -13.06
CA GLY A 18 2.80 -11.85 -14.35
C GLY A 18 2.10 -10.47 -14.28
N GLY A 19 1.72 -10.03 -13.08
CA GLY A 19 1.06 -8.76 -12.83
C GLY A 19 2.00 -7.56 -12.87
N SER A 20 1.43 -6.40 -12.52
CA SER A 20 2.16 -5.14 -12.45
C SER A 20 1.77 -4.34 -11.21
N ALA A 21 2.75 -3.67 -10.61
CA ALA A 21 2.55 -2.70 -9.55
C ALA A 21 3.64 -1.63 -9.62
N THR A 22 3.46 -0.54 -8.87
CA THR A 22 4.43 0.55 -8.80
C THR A 22 4.81 0.79 -7.35
N ILE A 23 6.11 0.73 -7.04
CA ILE A 23 6.63 1.19 -5.76
C ILE A 23 6.75 2.72 -5.85
N CYS A 24 6.08 3.41 -4.94
CA CYS A 24 6.03 4.86 -4.90
C CYS A 24 6.78 5.37 -3.68
N CYS A 25 7.69 6.30 -3.91
CA CYS A 25 8.42 6.99 -2.85
C CYS A 25 8.10 8.48 -2.89
N ARG A 26 7.81 9.07 -1.74
CA ARG A 26 7.34 10.46 -1.64
C ARG A 26 8.07 11.20 -0.52
N CYS A 27 8.34 12.48 -0.75
CA CYS A 27 8.92 13.38 0.25
C CYS A 27 8.37 14.79 0.08
N LEU A 28 8.46 15.61 1.13
CA LEU A 28 8.31 17.07 1.01
C LEU A 28 9.70 17.72 0.83
N CYS A 29 10.43 17.27 -0.20
CA CYS A 29 11.81 17.67 -0.47
C CYS A 29 11.99 18.09 -1.95
N GLN A 30 13.07 18.82 -2.26
CA GLN A 30 13.38 19.31 -3.60
C GLN A 30 14.87 19.14 -3.91
N GLY A 31 15.20 18.90 -5.18
CA GLY A 31 16.57 18.98 -5.69
C GLY A 31 17.50 17.81 -5.31
N GLY A 32 16.98 16.58 -5.33
CA GLY A 32 17.77 15.37 -5.10
C GLY A 32 17.28 14.20 -5.96
N SER A 33 17.57 12.98 -5.53
CA SER A 33 17.19 11.74 -6.22
C SER A 33 16.68 10.71 -5.23
N PHE A 34 15.78 9.84 -5.68
CA PHE A 34 15.38 8.65 -4.95
C PHE A 34 16.19 7.45 -5.44
N VAL A 35 16.72 6.69 -4.49
CA VAL A 35 17.40 5.42 -4.74
C VAL A 35 16.56 4.30 -4.14
N LEU A 36 16.09 3.38 -4.97
CA LEU A 36 15.36 2.19 -4.53
C LEU A 36 16.34 1.08 -4.19
N TYR A 37 16.19 0.53 -3.00
CA TYR A 37 16.89 -0.66 -2.54
C TYR A 37 15.92 -1.84 -2.48
N LYS A 38 16.43 -3.02 -2.84
CA LYS A 38 15.77 -4.32 -2.68
C LYS A 38 16.71 -5.25 -1.97
N ASP A 39 16.28 -5.80 -0.84
CA ASP A 39 17.10 -6.69 -0.02
C ASP A 39 18.48 -6.09 0.32
N GLY A 40 18.49 -4.78 0.62
CA GLY A 40 19.71 -4.02 0.93
C GLY A 40 20.59 -3.67 -0.28
N HIS A 41 20.25 -4.12 -1.50
CA HIS A 41 20.98 -3.82 -2.72
C HIS A 41 20.34 -2.68 -3.50
N GLN A 42 21.14 -1.71 -3.93
CA GLN A 42 20.68 -0.63 -4.80
C GLN A 42 20.23 -1.19 -6.15
N LEU A 43 19.01 -0.87 -6.57
CA LEU A 43 18.45 -1.30 -7.85
C LEU A 43 18.40 -0.18 -8.88
N HIS A 44 17.81 0.95 -8.50
CA HIS A 44 17.50 2.00 -9.45
C HIS A 44 17.56 3.36 -8.77
N THR A 45 18.09 4.33 -9.51
CA THR A 45 18.15 5.73 -9.08
C THR A 45 17.30 6.53 -10.04
N LEU A 46 16.37 7.31 -9.50
CA LEU A 46 15.56 8.25 -10.27
C LEU A 46 15.80 9.66 -9.76
N GLU A 47 16.16 10.53 -10.69
CA GLU A 47 16.15 11.97 -10.44
C GLU A 47 14.72 12.41 -10.12
N LEU A 48 14.64 13.35 -9.20
CA LEU A 48 13.37 13.81 -8.68
C LEU A 48 12.63 14.62 -9.76
N HIS A 49 11.64 14.01 -10.40
CA HIS A 49 10.71 14.69 -11.31
C HIS A 49 9.57 15.46 -10.58
N GLY A 50 9.62 15.56 -9.25
CA GLY A 50 8.56 16.18 -8.44
C GLY A 50 8.75 15.96 -6.93
N SER A 51 7.69 15.64 -6.19
CA SER A 51 7.82 15.22 -4.77
C SER A 51 7.73 13.69 -4.62
N ARG A 52 7.71 12.97 -5.75
CA ARG A 52 7.37 11.56 -5.87
C ARG A 52 8.25 10.90 -6.93
N ALA A 53 8.74 9.70 -6.64
CA ALA A 53 9.38 8.79 -7.59
C ALA A 53 8.60 7.49 -7.68
N GLU A 54 8.58 6.92 -8.88
CA GLU A 54 7.78 5.74 -9.22
C GLU A 54 8.65 4.68 -9.89
N PHE A 55 8.70 3.51 -9.27
CA PHE A 55 9.47 2.37 -9.75
C PHE A 55 8.51 1.26 -10.14
N SER A 56 8.38 1.02 -11.44
CA SER A 56 7.43 0.04 -11.98
C SER A 56 7.98 -1.38 -11.89
N ILE A 57 7.13 -2.30 -11.44
CA ILE A 57 7.31 -3.75 -11.53
C ILE A 57 6.33 -4.23 -12.60
N SER A 58 6.84 -4.82 -13.67
CA SER A 58 6.05 -5.37 -14.78
C SER A 58 6.35 -6.84 -14.96
N ASN A 59 5.35 -7.64 -15.32
CA ASN A 59 5.47 -9.10 -15.46
C ASN A 59 6.08 -9.74 -14.20
N ALA A 60 5.50 -9.44 -13.04
CA ALA A 60 6.06 -9.75 -11.73
C ALA A 60 6.31 -11.25 -11.54
N THR A 61 7.46 -11.57 -10.94
CA THR A 61 7.89 -12.94 -10.66
C THR A 61 8.11 -13.15 -9.17
N ARG A 62 8.28 -14.40 -8.72
CA ARG A 62 8.62 -14.69 -7.32
C ARG A 62 9.95 -14.05 -6.88
N ARG A 63 10.83 -13.68 -7.81
CA ARG A 63 12.09 -12.98 -7.49
C ARG A 63 11.86 -11.53 -7.08
N ASP A 64 10.69 -10.97 -7.37
CA ASP A 64 10.33 -9.60 -6.98
C ASP A 64 9.82 -9.50 -5.54
N THR A 65 9.52 -10.65 -4.93
CA THR A 65 9.25 -10.76 -3.50
C THR A 65 10.52 -10.43 -2.71
N ALA A 66 10.50 -9.32 -1.99
CA ALA A 66 11.61 -8.83 -1.18
C ALA A 66 11.17 -7.64 -0.32
N PRO A 67 11.94 -7.30 0.73
CA PRO A 67 11.88 -6.00 1.37
C PRO A 67 12.45 -4.92 0.45
N TYR A 68 11.74 -3.80 0.32
CA TYR A 68 12.18 -2.61 -0.41
C TYR A 68 12.27 -1.40 0.50
N SER A 69 13.23 -0.52 0.25
CA SER A 69 13.31 0.78 0.91
C SER A 69 13.76 1.86 -0.06
N CYS A 70 13.37 3.09 0.20
CA CYS A 70 13.79 4.25 -0.56
C CYS A 70 14.75 5.09 0.27
N HIS A 71 15.84 5.50 -0.35
CA HIS A 71 16.74 6.50 0.20
C HIS A 71 16.63 7.78 -0.62
N TYR A 72 16.69 8.92 0.05
CA TYR A 72 16.78 10.22 -0.60
C TYR A 72 18.23 10.71 -0.53
N VAL A 73 18.81 11.00 -1.69
CA VAL A 73 20.19 11.48 -1.85
C VAL A 73 20.20 12.85 -2.49
N ALA A 74 21.11 13.73 -2.08
CA ALA A 74 21.26 15.03 -2.71
C ALA A 74 22.70 15.58 -2.61
N GLY A 75 22.99 16.59 -3.43
CA GLY A 75 24.29 17.24 -3.50
C GLY A 75 25.31 16.48 -4.37
N ILE A 76 26.47 17.10 -4.57
CA ILE A 76 27.52 16.64 -5.50
C ILE A 76 28.06 15.25 -5.14
N ASN A 77 28.05 14.90 -3.85
CA ASN A 77 28.54 13.62 -3.35
C ASN A 77 27.43 12.59 -3.09
N GLU A 78 26.21 12.81 -3.61
CA GLU A 78 25.04 11.92 -3.42
C GLU A 78 24.82 11.50 -1.96
N THR A 79 24.91 12.46 -1.04
CA THR A 79 24.82 12.17 0.39
C THR A 79 23.40 11.72 0.76
N VAL A 80 23.28 10.60 1.48
CA VAL A 80 21.98 10.11 1.96
C VAL A 80 21.44 11.05 3.04
N LEU A 81 20.35 11.73 2.73
CA LEU A 81 19.69 12.67 3.63
C LEU A 81 18.53 12.03 4.41
N ALA A 82 17.89 10.99 3.86
CA ALA A 82 16.79 10.28 4.52
C ALA A 82 16.62 8.85 4.01
N ARG A 83 15.96 8.02 4.84
CA ARG A 83 15.58 6.63 4.54
C ARG A 83 14.11 6.42 4.91
N SER A 84 13.38 5.69 4.08
CA SER A 84 11.99 5.31 4.36
C SER A 84 11.96 4.11 5.30
N ASP A 85 10.76 3.77 5.77
CA ASP A 85 10.46 2.43 6.28
C ASP A 85 10.68 1.37 5.20
N THR A 86 10.59 0.10 5.60
CA THR A 86 10.64 -1.05 4.69
C THR A 86 9.24 -1.40 4.20
N LEU A 87 9.08 -1.53 2.88
CA LEU A 87 7.91 -2.06 2.21
C LEU A 87 8.14 -3.53 1.87
N GLU A 88 7.38 -4.43 2.48
CA GLU A 88 7.39 -5.86 2.15
C GLU A 88 6.56 -6.12 0.88
N VAL A 89 7.23 -6.42 -0.23
CA VAL A 89 6.57 -6.79 -1.48
C VAL A 89 6.46 -8.30 -1.58
N LEU A 90 5.26 -8.78 -1.90
CA LEU A 90 4.95 -10.19 -2.07
C LEU A 90 4.34 -10.42 -3.46
N VAL A 91 4.87 -11.41 -4.18
CA VAL A 91 4.30 -11.87 -5.46
C VAL A 91 3.80 -13.30 -5.31
N GLN A 92 2.51 -13.52 -5.57
CA GLN A 92 1.84 -14.81 -5.40
C GLN A 92 0.88 -15.11 -6.55
N GLU A 93 0.51 -16.39 -6.67
CA GLU A 93 -0.63 -16.80 -7.50
C GLU A 93 -1.94 -16.52 -6.76
N LEU A 94 -2.88 -15.90 -7.45
CA LEU A 94 -4.17 -15.53 -6.88
C LEU A 94 -5.19 -16.64 -7.15
N HIS A 95 -5.77 -17.15 -6.08
CA HIS A 95 -6.68 -18.31 -6.13
C HIS A 95 -8.08 -18.00 -5.60
N LEU A 96 -8.26 -16.83 -5.00
CA LEU A 96 -9.54 -16.40 -4.43
C LEU A 96 -10.21 -15.36 -5.34
N PRO A 97 -11.56 -15.28 -5.31
CA PRO A 97 -12.29 -14.27 -6.05
C PRO A 97 -11.91 -12.86 -5.57
N LYS A 98 -11.92 -11.89 -6.48
CA LYS A 98 -11.69 -10.48 -6.15
C LYS A 98 -12.75 -9.99 -5.14
N PRO A 99 -12.35 -9.38 -4.02
CA PRO A 99 -13.29 -8.87 -3.03
C PRO A 99 -13.90 -7.54 -3.48
N VAL A 100 -15.02 -7.17 -2.86
CA VAL A 100 -15.71 -5.90 -3.06
C VAL A 100 -15.64 -5.07 -1.78
N LEU A 101 -15.06 -3.88 -1.89
CA LEU A 101 -15.03 -2.90 -0.81
C LEU A 101 -16.25 -1.98 -0.90
N SER A 102 -16.90 -1.77 0.23
CA SER A 102 -18.05 -0.89 0.40
C SER A 102 -17.86 -0.02 1.64
N VAL A 103 -18.64 1.06 1.76
CA VAL A 103 -18.53 2.02 2.87
C VAL A 103 -19.91 2.41 3.36
N LEU A 104 -20.06 2.55 4.69
CA LEU A 104 -21.26 3.03 5.36
C LEU A 104 -20.89 4.16 6.35
N PRO A 105 -21.71 5.23 6.45
CA PRO A 105 -22.96 5.46 5.73
C PRO A 105 -22.77 5.89 4.26
N GLY A 106 -21.56 6.30 3.88
CA GLY A 106 -21.25 6.76 2.53
C GLY A 106 -19.77 7.10 2.37
N HIS A 107 -19.38 7.50 1.17
CA HIS A 107 -18.00 7.87 0.83
C HIS A 107 -17.62 9.27 1.28
N GLU A 108 -18.60 10.07 1.73
CA GLU A 108 -18.40 11.44 2.18
C GLU A 108 -19.08 11.64 3.53
N VAL A 109 -18.28 12.06 4.52
CA VAL A 109 -18.72 12.19 5.91
C VAL A 109 -18.14 13.44 6.55
N ALA A 110 -18.77 13.92 7.61
CA ALA A 110 -18.23 15.02 8.42
C ALA A 110 -17.11 14.51 9.35
N THR A 111 -16.19 15.40 9.70
CA THR A 111 -15.22 15.18 10.78
C THR A 111 -15.94 14.76 12.08
N GLY A 112 -15.41 13.74 12.77
CA GLY A 112 -16.00 13.16 13.98
C GLY A 112 -17.02 12.05 13.73
N ALA A 113 -17.39 11.76 12.47
CA ALA A 113 -18.28 10.65 12.14
C ALA A 113 -17.62 9.28 12.36
N ASP A 114 -18.45 8.25 12.56
CA ASP A 114 -18.02 6.86 12.54
C ASP A 114 -18.29 6.27 11.16
N VAL A 115 -17.28 5.61 10.58
CA VAL A 115 -17.34 5.00 9.25
C VAL A 115 -17.05 3.51 9.37
N MET A 116 -17.81 2.69 8.64
CA MET A 116 -17.53 1.27 8.49
C MET A 116 -17.18 0.98 7.03
N LEU A 117 -15.95 0.53 6.81
CA LEU A 117 -15.51 -0.02 5.53
C LEU A 117 -15.74 -1.53 5.57
N ARG A 118 -16.53 -2.07 4.63
CA ARG A 118 -16.85 -3.49 4.57
C ARG A 118 -16.27 -4.11 3.32
N CYS A 119 -15.34 -5.04 3.51
CA CYS A 119 -14.78 -5.87 2.47
C CYS A 119 -15.57 -7.19 2.39
N THR A 120 -16.05 -7.57 1.21
CA THR A 120 -16.84 -8.78 1.02
C THR A 120 -16.19 -9.71 0.00
N ILE A 121 -16.17 -11.00 0.29
CA ILE A 121 -15.61 -12.02 -0.60
C ILE A 121 -16.51 -13.26 -0.60
N LYS A 122 -16.65 -13.89 -1.76
CA LYS A 122 -17.39 -15.16 -1.92
C LYS A 122 -16.56 -16.34 -1.44
N HIS A 123 -16.08 -16.29 -0.19
CA HIS A 123 -15.28 -17.35 0.44
C HIS A 123 -15.45 -17.29 1.97
N SER A 124 -16.11 -18.30 2.55
CA SER A 124 -16.59 -18.28 3.95
C SER A 124 -15.51 -18.27 5.03
N SER A 125 -14.27 -18.64 4.70
CA SER A 125 -13.13 -18.69 5.64
C SER A 125 -12.00 -17.73 5.29
N ALA A 126 -12.29 -16.71 4.47
CA ALA A 126 -11.30 -15.70 4.12
C ALA A 126 -11.28 -14.57 5.16
N ALA A 127 -10.08 -14.22 5.61
CA ALA A 127 -9.81 -12.99 6.35
C ALA A 127 -9.43 -11.89 5.33
N CYS A 128 -9.60 -10.63 5.69
CA CYS A 128 -9.24 -9.53 4.81
C CYS A 128 -8.36 -8.48 5.51
N LEU A 129 -7.56 -7.80 4.69
CA LEU A 129 -6.73 -6.67 5.03
C LEU A 129 -7.30 -5.43 4.35
N LEU A 130 -7.24 -4.30 5.04
CA LEU A 130 -7.59 -2.99 4.49
C LEU A 130 -6.32 -2.18 4.28
N TYR A 131 -6.21 -1.55 3.12
CA TYR A 131 -5.10 -0.68 2.76
C TYR A 131 -5.60 0.74 2.62
N LEU A 132 -4.76 1.69 3.03
CA LEU A 132 -4.88 3.11 2.74
C LEU A 132 -3.69 3.52 1.87
N GLU A 133 -3.96 4.11 0.71
CA GLU A 133 -2.92 4.57 -0.21
C GLU A 133 -1.96 5.54 0.48
N GLY A 134 -0.66 5.34 0.27
CA GLY A 134 0.39 6.12 0.93
C GLY A 134 0.96 5.48 2.19
N GLN A 135 0.39 4.37 2.69
CA GLN A 135 0.93 3.59 3.79
C GLN A 135 1.77 2.41 3.27
N ALA A 136 2.88 2.11 3.94
CA ALA A 136 3.73 0.97 3.60
C ALA A 136 3.04 -0.37 3.91
N ASN A 137 2.23 -0.40 4.97
CA ASN A 137 1.58 -1.61 5.47
C ASN A 137 0.05 -1.50 5.40
N ALA A 138 -0.61 -2.66 5.43
CA ALA A 138 -2.05 -2.71 5.67
C ALA A 138 -2.37 -2.07 7.04
N LEU A 139 -3.57 -1.51 7.14
CA LEU A 139 -4.11 -1.09 8.43
C LEU A 139 -4.41 -2.36 9.25
N ASP A 140 -3.85 -2.45 10.45
CA ASP A 140 -3.91 -3.65 11.31
C ASP A 140 -5.31 -3.86 11.91
N PHE A 141 -6.23 -4.26 11.05
CA PHE A 141 -7.63 -4.51 11.36
C PHE A 141 -7.95 -5.92 10.92
N ARG A 142 -7.60 -6.90 11.74
CA ARG A 142 -7.98 -8.29 11.48
C ARG A 142 -9.45 -8.45 11.84
N SER A 143 -10.30 -8.56 10.83
CA SER A 143 -11.69 -8.89 11.08
C SER A 143 -11.93 -10.41 10.93
N GLU A 144 -12.73 -10.94 11.85
CA GLU A 144 -13.42 -12.22 11.74
C GLU A 144 -14.87 -12.04 12.24
N PRO A 145 -15.92 -12.56 11.58
CA PRO A 145 -16.00 -13.24 10.27
C PRO A 145 -16.54 -12.34 9.14
N HIS A 146 -16.90 -11.08 9.42
CA HIS A 146 -17.32 -10.09 8.42
C HIS A 146 -16.25 -9.01 8.38
N ALA A 147 -15.52 -8.88 7.27
CA ALA A 147 -14.40 -7.95 7.06
C ALA A 147 -14.82 -6.46 7.12
N ASP A 148 -15.33 -6.08 8.28
CA ASP A 148 -15.80 -4.77 8.69
C ASP A 148 -14.69 -4.09 9.47
N PHE A 149 -14.30 -2.93 8.95
CA PHE A 149 -13.23 -2.09 9.44
C PHE A 149 -13.87 -0.81 9.96
N TYR A 150 -13.87 -0.64 11.27
CA TYR A 150 -14.50 0.51 11.92
C TYR A 150 -13.47 1.63 12.10
N LEU A 151 -13.76 2.79 11.52
CA LEU A 151 -13.02 4.02 11.72
C LEU A 151 -13.88 4.94 12.58
N SER A 152 -13.60 5.00 13.89
CA SER A 152 -14.30 5.89 14.81
C SER A 152 -13.73 7.30 14.78
N GLN A 153 -14.56 8.33 14.93
CA GLN A 153 -14.14 9.72 15.01
C GLN A 153 -13.18 10.09 13.87
N VAL A 154 -13.66 10.04 12.62
CA VAL A 154 -12.82 10.28 11.44
C VAL A 154 -12.36 11.73 11.34
N ASP A 155 -11.15 11.94 10.87
CA ASP A 155 -10.52 13.23 10.66
C ASP A 155 -9.83 13.28 9.29
N GLN A 156 -9.15 14.39 8.98
CA GLN A 156 -8.41 14.54 7.73
C GLN A 156 -7.28 13.50 7.56
N GLY A 157 -6.77 12.90 8.64
CA GLY A 157 -5.74 11.85 8.58
C GLY A 157 -6.29 10.50 8.11
N LYS A 158 -7.60 10.26 8.29
CA LYS A 158 -8.32 9.07 7.79
C LYS A 158 -8.99 9.31 6.42
N ARG A 159 -8.81 10.48 5.81
CA ARG A 159 -9.20 10.72 4.43
C ARG A 159 -8.28 9.93 3.49
N GLY A 160 -8.82 9.39 2.40
CA GLY A 160 -7.98 8.89 1.32
C GLY A 160 -8.59 7.73 0.54
N ARG A 161 -7.72 7.03 -0.18
CA ARG A 161 -8.07 5.97 -1.12
C ARG A 161 -7.84 4.61 -0.46
N TYR A 162 -8.93 3.89 -0.24
CA TYR A 162 -8.97 2.60 0.42
C TYR A 162 -9.15 1.46 -0.58
N SER A 163 -8.54 0.33 -0.29
CA SER A 163 -8.77 -0.94 -1.00
C SER A 163 -8.60 -2.10 -0.04
N CYS A 164 -9.17 -3.26 -0.33
CA CYS A 164 -8.99 -4.45 0.51
C CYS A 164 -8.50 -5.65 -0.29
N GLN A 165 -7.82 -6.57 0.37
CA GLN A 165 -7.41 -7.87 -0.18
C GLN A 165 -7.68 -8.95 0.86
N CYS A 166 -8.10 -10.12 0.44
CA CYS A 166 -8.45 -11.21 1.33
C CYS A 166 -7.56 -12.43 1.09
N TYR A 167 -7.43 -13.24 2.13
CA TYR A 167 -6.60 -14.43 2.15
C TYR A 167 -7.22 -15.54 3.02
N THR A 168 -6.85 -16.79 2.75
CA THR A 168 -7.22 -17.91 3.62
C THR A 168 -6.25 -18.04 4.79
N LYS A 169 -6.76 -18.31 5.99
CA LYS A 169 -5.94 -18.59 7.17
C LYS A 169 -5.22 -19.97 7.15
N GLY A 170 -5.61 -20.86 6.25
CA GLY A 170 -5.02 -22.19 6.11
C GLY A 170 -3.65 -22.17 5.40
N ILE A 171 -2.97 -23.31 5.44
CA ILE A 171 -1.73 -23.56 4.70
C ILE A 171 -2.04 -24.51 3.53
N PRO A 172 -1.67 -24.18 2.28
CA PRO A 172 -1.04 -22.93 1.86
C PRO A 172 -2.00 -21.74 1.95
N VAL A 173 -1.44 -20.56 2.26
CA VAL A 173 -2.18 -19.29 2.24
C VAL A 173 -2.51 -18.95 0.79
N LYS A 174 -3.79 -18.79 0.49
CA LYS A 174 -4.28 -18.38 -0.82
C LYS A 174 -4.73 -16.92 -0.77
N TRP A 175 -4.37 -16.15 -1.78
CA TRP A 175 -4.67 -14.72 -1.88
C TRP A 175 -5.74 -14.42 -2.93
N SER A 176 -6.52 -13.37 -2.69
CA SER A 176 -7.37 -12.74 -3.70
C SER A 176 -6.62 -11.64 -4.45
N GLY A 177 -7.20 -11.15 -5.54
CA GLY A 177 -6.85 -9.81 -6.05
C GLY A 177 -7.22 -8.72 -5.06
N VAL A 178 -6.67 -7.53 -5.26
CA VAL A 178 -7.05 -6.30 -4.53
C VAL A 178 -8.40 -5.83 -5.05
N SER A 179 -9.28 -5.31 -4.19
CA SER A 179 -10.56 -4.71 -4.57
C SER A 179 -10.38 -3.49 -5.49
N ASN A 180 -11.48 -2.99 -6.05
CA ASN A 180 -11.46 -1.62 -6.57
C ASN A 180 -11.21 -0.62 -5.43
N THR A 181 -10.62 0.52 -5.77
CA THR A 181 -10.37 1.61 -4.84
C THR A 181 -11.64 2.39 -4.52
N LEU A 182 -11.79 2.76 -3.24
CA LEU A 182 -12.86 3.59 -2.72
C LEU A 182 -12.24 4.84 -2.09
N GLU A 183 -12.66 6.03 -2.50
CA GLU A 183 -12.20 7.28 -1.91
C GLU A 183 -13.13 7.72 -0.77
N LEU A 184 -12.58 7.85 0.44
CA LEU A 184 -13.27 8.40 1.61
C LEU A 184 -12.90 9.88 1.75
N VAL A 185 -13.91 10.74 1.71
CA VAL A 185 -13.80 12.19 1.88
C VAL A 185 -14.31 12.58 3.26
N VAL A 186 -13.52 13.37 3.98
CA VAL A 186 -13.88 13.93 5.29
C VAL A 186 -14.02 15.44 5.15
N ARG A 187 -15.19 15.98 5.50
CA ARG A 187 -15.50 17.42 5.49
C ARG A 187 -15.23 18.09 6.83
#